data_AF-A0A920FZG4-F1
#
_entry.id   AF-A0A920FZG4-F1
#
_cell.length_a   1.000
_cell.length_b   1.000
_cell.length_c   1.000
_cell.angle_alpha   90.00
_cell.angle_beta   90.00
_cell.angle_gamma   90.00
#
_symmetry.space_group_name_H-M   'P 1'
#
loop_
_entity.id
_entity.type
_entity.pdbx_description
1 polymer ?
#
loop_
_entity_poly.entity_id
_entity_poly.type
_entity_poly.pdbx_seq_one_letter_code
_entity_poly.pdbx_strand_id
1 'polypeptide(L)' 'MVLNKDTKIRNNLCFEILSHIPFERELFDLNILNETEVKFGINKYHAKVYEKLSSKLKLDQRTWLKNATLPV' A
#
# COMPACT_ATOMS: atom_id res chain seq x y z
N MET A 1 7.75 20.37 -1.02
CA MET A 1 8.73 19.85 -0.04
C MET A 1 8.71 20.81 1.15
N VAL A 2 8.06 20.43 2.25
CA VAL A 2 8.08 21.22 3.50
C VAL A 2 8.62 20.29 4.57
N LEU A 3 9.85 20.56 5.02
CA LEU A 3 10.47 19.85 6.13
C LEU A 3 10.19 20.66 7.39
N ASN A 4 9.30 20.15 8.25
CA ASN A 4 9.14 20.69 9.59
C ASN A 4 10.30 20.21 10.46
N LYS A 5 11.04 21.20 10.94
CA LYS A 5 12.24 21.11 11.76
C LYS A 5 11.76 21.08 13.21
N ASP A 6 11.82 19.92 13.88
CA ASP A 6 11.99 19.80 15.33
C ASP A 6 11.77 18.35 15.80
N THR A 7 12.81 17.51 15.67
CA THR A 7 13.11 16.37 16.57
C THR A 7 14.32 15.61 16.01
N LYS A 8 15.44 15.53 16.74
CA LYS A 8 16.66 14.73 16.46
C LYS A 8 16.57 13.84 15.21
N ILE A 9 16.80 14.42 14.03
CA ILE A 9 16.59 13.73 12.75
C ILE A 9 17.84 12.88 12.48
N ARG A 10 17.75 11.56 12.64
CA ARG A 10 18.56 10.67 11.79
C ARG A 10 18.16 11.04 10.37
N ASN A 11 19.05 11.66 9.59
CA ASN A 11 18.82 12.12 8.20
C ASN A 11 18.59 10.93 7.24
N ASN A 12 17.65 10.04 7.58
CA ASN A 12 17.27 8.90 6.80
C ASN A 12 16.14 9.36 5.89
N LEU A 13 16.44 9.47 4.60
CA LEU A 13 15.43 9.73 3.58
C LEU A 13 14.65 8.43 3.33
N CYS A 14 13.35 8.58 3.10
CA CYS A 14 12.47 7.49 2.72
C CYS A 14 11.61 7.90 1.52
N PHE A 15 11.04 6.90 0.85
CA PHE A 15 10.15 7.12 -0.29
C PHE A 15 8.70 7.30 0.17
N GLU A 16 8.02 8.26 -0.44
CA GLU A 16 6.58 8.41 -0.36
C GLU A 16 5.92 7.77 -1.58
N ILE A 17 4.79 7.09 -1.35
CA ILE A 17 4.05 6.42 -2.41
C ILE A 17 3.04 7.40 -3.02
N LEU A 18 3.23 7.73 -4.30
CA LEU A 18 2.33 8.59 -5.07
C LEU A 18 1.24 7.79 -5.80
N SER A 19 1.61 6.63 -6.36
CA SER A 19 0.68 5.74 -7.05
C SER A 19 -0.11 4.91 -6.06
N HIS A 20 -1.43 4.97 -6.11
CA HIS A 20 -2.32 4.12 -5.32
C HIS A 20 -3.05 3.14 -6.22
N ILE A 21 -2.35 2.10 -6.67
CA ILE A 21 -2.89 1.07 -7.57
C ILE A 21 -2.62 -0.29 -6.93
N PRO A 22 -3.62 -1.17 -6.77
CA PRO A 22 -3.40 -2.50 -6.20
C PRO A 22 -2.45 -3.32 -7.08
N PHE A 23 -1.67 -4.19 -6.45
CA PHE A 23 -0.86 -5.18 -7.16
C PHE A 23 -1.71 -6.37 -7.58
N GLU A 24 -1.36 -7.01 -8.69
CA GLU A 24 -2.04 -8.21 -9.15
C GLU A 24 -1.72 -9.40 -8.24
N ARG A 25 -2.76 -10.00 -7.65
CA ARG A 25 -2.60 -10.99 -6.58
C ARG A 25 -2.21 -12.35 -7.12
N GLU A 26 -2.67 -12.69 -8.32
CA GLU A 26 -2.42 -13.98 -8.96
C GLU A 26 -0.96 -14.16 -9.39
N LEU A 27 -0.19 -13.06 -9.44
CA LEU A 27 1.22 -13.07 -9.86
C LEU A 27 2.20 -13.17 -8.69
N PHE A 28 1.73 -13.23 -7.44
CA PHE A 28 2.62 -13.37 -6.29
C PHE A 28 3.09 -14.82 -6.13
N ASP A 29 4.40 -15.03 -6.23
CA ASP A 29 5.05 -16.23 -5.73
C ASP A 29 5.46 -16.00 -4.26
N LEU A 30 4.73 -16.63 -3.33
CA LEU A 30 4.98 -16.47 -1.89
C LEU A 30 6.27 -17.15 -1.42
N ASN A 31 6.83 -18.07 -2.20
CA ASN A 31 8.05 -18.80 -1.81
C ASN A 31 9.29 -17.92 -1.88
N ILE A 32 9.25 -16.84 -2.65
CA ILE A 32 10.37 -15.90 -2.82
C ILE A 32 10.25 -14.66 -1.93
N LEU A 33 9.12 -14.50 -1.21
CA LEU A 33 8.82 -13.32 -0.41
C LEU A 33 9.10 -13.56 1.07
N ASN A 34 9.71 -12.58 1.72
CA ASN A 34 9.90 -12.58 3.17
C ASN A 34 8.66 -12.06 3.89
N GLU A 35 8.49 -12.43 5.16
CA GLU A 35 7.34 -11.99 5.98
C GLU A 35 7.19 -10.46 6.06
N THR A 36 8.32 -9.74 6.04
CA THR A 36 8.32 -8.27 6.05
C THR A 36 7.78 -7.69 4.75
N GLU A 37 8.12 -8.30 3.60
CA GLU A 37 7.65 -7.87 2.28
C GLU A 37 6.15 -8.12 2.13
N VAL A 38 5.67 -9.27 2.60
CA VAL A 38 4.24 -9.58 2.64
C VAL A 38 3.49 -8.59 3.54
N LYS A 39 3.97 -8.39 4.78
CA LYS A 39 3.28 -7.55 5.76
C LYS A 39 3.31 -6.06 5.42
N PHE A 40 4.48 -5.52 5.07
CA PHE A 40 4.67 -4.09 4.84
C PHE A 40 4.56 -3.69 3.37
N GLY A 41 5.09 -4.50 2.46
CA GLY A 41 5.10 -4.22 1.03
C GLY A 41 3.75 -4.46 0.38
N ILE A 42 3.08 -5.55 0.75
CA ILE A 42 1.81 -5.95 0.13
C ILE A 42 0.63 -5.53 1.01
N ASN A 43 0.48 -6.12 2.20
CA ASN A 43 -0.74 -6.00 2.99
C ASN A 43 -0.98 -4.56 3.50
N LYS A 44 0.06 -3.88 4.01
CA LYS A 44 -0.03 -2.48 4.43
C LYS A 44 -0.25 -1.52 3.26
N TYR A 45 0.32 -1.81 2.09
CA TYR A 45 0.12 -0.98 0.90
C TYR A 45 -1.30 -1.12 0.36
N HIS A 46 -1.79 -2.35 0.20
CA HIS A 46 -3.16 -2.65 -0.22
C HIS A 46 -4.20 -1.99 0.69
N ALA A 47 -4.00 -2.02 2.01
CA ALA A 47 -4.85 -1.31 2.96
C ALA A 47 -4.89 0.21 2.69
N LYS A 48 -3.73 0.85 2.46
CA LYS A 48 -3.65 2.29 2.14
C LYS A 48 -4.32 2.63 0.81
N VAL A 49 -4.18 1.77 -0.19
CA VAL A 49 -4.82 1.93 -1.51
C VAL A 49 -6.33 1.88 -1.35
N TYR A 50 -6.85 0.89 -0.62
CA TYR A 50 -8.28 0.77 -0.34
C TYR A 50 -8.83 1.98 0.42
N GLU A 51 -8.14 2.44 1.46
CA GLU A 51 -8.54 3.61 2.26
C GLU A 51 -8.66 4.88 1.41
N LYS A 52 -7.65 5.16 0.56
CA LYS A 52 -7.63 6.38 -0.27
C LYS A 52 -8.64 6.38 -1.41
N LEU A 53 -8.92 5.21 -2.01
CA LEU A 53 -9.76 5.11 -3.20
C LEU A 53 -11.21 4.75 -2.90
N SER A 54 -11.48 3.97 -1.85
CA SER A 54 -12.81 3.42 -1.58
C SER A 54 -13.90 4.49 -1.52
N SER A 55 -13.63 5.64 -0.90
CA SER A 55 -14.56 6.76 -0.77
C SER A 55 -14.93 7.41 -2.11
N LYS A 56 -14.07 7.31 -3.12
CA LYS A 56 -14.23 7.94 -4.44
C LYS A 56 -14.88 7.01 -5.47
N LEU A 57 -15.07 5.74 -5.13
CA LEU A 57 -15.56 4.71 -6.06
C LEU A 57 -17.04 4.38 -5.83
N LYS A 58 -17.72 4.05 -6.94
CA LYS A 58 -19.07 3.45 -6.94
C LYS A 58 -19.04 2.06 -6.30
N LEU A 59 -20.21 1.53 -5.95
CA LEU A 59 -20.33 0.25 -5.24
C LEU A 59 -19.59 -0.90 -5.94
N ASP A 60 -19.82 -1.10 -7.23
CA ASP A 60 -19.20 -2.20 -7.99
C ASP A 60 -17.67 -2.10 -8.03
N GLN A 61 -17.17 -0.88 -8.27
CA GLN A 61 -15.74 -0.59 -8.31
C GLN A 61 -15.07 -0.74 -6.94
N ARG A 62 -15.80 -0.42 -5.87
CA ARG A 62 -15.34 -0.60 -4.49
C ARG A 62 -15.29 -2.09 -4.11
N THR A 63 -16.27 -2.87 -4.55
CA THR A 63 -16.29 -4.32 -4.37
C THR A 63 -15.12 -4.98 -5.11
N TRP A 64 -14.88 -4.58 -6.36
CA TRP A 64 -13.69 -5.01 -7.10
C TRP A 64 -12.39 -4.61 -6.37
N LEU A 65 -12.27 -3.35 -5.96
CA LEU A 65 -11.08 -2.86 -5.26
C LEU A 65 -10.85 -3.65 -3.97
N LYS A 66 -11.90 -3.93 -3.19
CA LYS A 66 -11.81 -4.73 -1.96
C LYS A 66 -11.18 -6.09 -2.24
N ASN A 67 -11.61 -6.76 -3.31
CA ASN A 67 -11.09 -8.08 -3.69
C ASN A 67 -9.63 -8.01 -4.18
N ALA A 68 -9.28 -6.95 -4.91
CA ALA A 68 -7.92 -6.70 -5.40
C ALA A 68 -6.94 -6.32 -4.26
N THR A 69 -7.44 -5.72 -3.17
CA THR A 69 -6.64 -5.32 -2.00
C THR A 69 -6.73 -6.29 -0.82
N LEU A 70 -7.20 -7.51 -1.03
CA LEU A 70 -7.24 -8.52 0.03
C LEU A 70 -5.82 -8.90 0.45
N PRO A 71 -5.59 -9.10 1.77
CA PRO A 71 -4.28 -9.54 2.24
C PRO A 71 -3.92 -10.90 1.64
N VAL A 72 -2.63 -11.09 1.45
CA VAL A 72 -2.00 -12.36 1.07
C VAL A 72 -1.42 -13.03 2.31
#